data_AF-A0A8T4SL50-F1
#
_entry.id   AF-A0A8T4SL50-F1
#
_cell.length_a   1.000
_cell.length_b   1.000
_cell.length_c   1.000
_cell.angle_alpha   90.00
_cell.angle_beta   90.00
_cell.angle_gamma   90.00
#
_symmetry.space_group_name_H-M   'P 1'
#
loop_
_entity.id
_entity.type
_entity.pdbx_description
1 polymer ?
#
loop_
_entity_poly.entity_id
_entity_poly.type
_entity_poly.pdbx_seq_one_letter_code
_entity_poly.pdbx_strand_id
1 'polypeptide(L)'
;MAKIERIYTIPLRREWLKAPAYKRSKKAMTAIREFLIKHMKSENVKLGRMLNMHVWEQGIKRPPHHVKITAVKYDDGLVRAELIGHPIEEKKEEKADKKAKKKEEKPAKPKKAAKSKKEEPISPSQ
;
A
#
# COMPACT_ATOMS: atom_id res chain seq x y z
N MET A 1 -7.91 -18.42 12.41
CA MET A 1 -6.74 -19.10 11.83
C MET A 1 -6.72 -18.83 10.32
N ALA A 2 -5.67 -19.21 9.59
CA ALA A 2 -5.70 -19.13 8.12
C ALA A 2 -6.45 -20.37 7.59
N LYS A 3 -7.49 -20.16 6.80
CA LYS A 3 -8.32 -21.26 6.26
C LYS A 3 -7.73 -21.84 4.99
N ILE A 4 -7.16 -21.00 4.13
CA ILE A 4 -6.64 -21.40 2.82
C ILE A 4 -5.42 -20.54 2.48
N GLU A 5 -4.31 -21.19 2.17
CA GLU A 5 -3.13 -20.58 1.57
C GLU A 5 -2.96 -21.12 0.14
N ARG A 6 -2.73 -20.22 -0.82
CA ARG A 6 -2.49 -20.58 -2.22
C ARG A 6 -1.45 -19.66 -2.83
N ILE A 7 -0.63 -20.26 -3.69
CA ILE A 7 0.33 -19.54 -4.51
C ILE A 7 -0.26 -19.38 -5.91
N TYR A 8 -0.35 -18.16 -6.41
CA TYR A 8 -0.82 -17.86 -7.76
C TYR A 8 0.25 -17.13 -8.58
N THR A 9 0.31 -17.46 -9.87
CA THR A 9 0.97 -16.62 -10.87
C THR A 9 -0.11 -15.88 -11.64
N ILE A 10 -0.20 -14.56 -11.46
CA ILE A 10 -1.23 -13.73 -12.11
C ILE A 10 -0.68 -13.16 -13.42
N PRO A 11 -1.28 -13.50 -14.57
CA PRO A 11 -0.97 -12.85 -15.84
C PRO A 11 -1.67 -11.49 -15.93
N LEU A 12 -0.90 -10.40 -15.86
CA LEU A 12 -1.45 -9.03 -15.87
C LEU A 12 -1.47 -8.39 -17.26
N ARG A 13 -0.63 -8.88 -18.18
CA ARG A 13 -0.42 -8.30 -19.53
C ARG A 13 -1.73 -7.97 -20.24
N ARG A 14 -2.66 -8.93 -20.30
CA ARG A 14 -3.92 -8.79 -21.03
C ARG A 14 -4.84 -7.73 -20.43
N GLU A 15 -4.76 -7.51 -19.12
CA GLU A 15 -5.70 -6.63 -18.42
C GLU A 15 -5.25 -5.18 -18.42
N TRP A 16 -3.95 -4.90 -18.24
CA TRP A 16 -3.44 -3.52 -18.31
C TRP A 16 -3.21 -3.03 -19.74
N LEU A 17 -3.10 -3.90 -20.75
CA LEU A 17 -3.02 -3.47 -22.16
C LEU A 17 -4.26 -2.70 -22.62
N LYS A 18 -5.41 -3.01 -22.02
CA LYS A 18 -6.70 -2.35 -22.30
C LYS A 18 -6.72 -0.89 -21.87
N ALA A 19 -5.78 -0.48 -21.02
CA ALA A 19 -5.70 0.88 -20.50
C ALA A 19 -4.62 1.70 -21.23
N PRO A 20 -4.82 3.02 -21.37
CA PRO A 20 -3.79 3.93 -21.83
C PRO A 20 -2.51 3.84 -20.98
N ALA A 21 -1.35 4.17 -21.58
CA ALA A 21 -0.03 4.01 -20.95
C ALA A 21 0.08 4.65 -19.55
N TYR A 22 -0.52 5.82 -19.36
CA TYR A 22 -0.51 6.55 -18.08
C TYR A 22 -1.43 5.97 -17.00
N LYS A 23 -2.18 4.89 -17.29
CA LYS A 23 -3.10 4.22 -16.35
C LYS A 23 -2.73 2.76 -16.12
N ARG A 24 -1.68 2.24 -16.76
CA ARG A 24 -1.38 0.80 -16.80
C ARG A 24 -1.10 0.21 -15.42
N SER A 25 -0.20 0.80 -14.63
CA SER A 25 0.10 0.26 -13.28
C SER A 25 -1.11 0.35 -12.34
N LYS A 26 -1.92 1.41 -12.44
CA LYS A 26 -3.19 1.49 -11.72
C LYS A 26 -4.15 0.36 -12.14
N LYS A 27 -4.28 0.10 -13.44
CA LYS A 27 -5.12 -0.99 -13.97
C LYS A 27 -4.58 -2.37 -13.57
N ALA A 28 -3.26 -2.56 -13.54
CA ALA A 28 -2.63 -3.79 -13.05
C ALA A 28 -2.99 -4.08 -11.59
N MET A 29 -3.01 -3.06 -10.72
CA MET A 29 -3.43 -3.23 -9.32
C MET A 29 -4.89 -3.59 -9.17
N THR A 30 -5.76 -3.00 -10.00
CA THR A 30 -7.17 -3.40 -10.04
C THR A 30 -7.33 -4.83 -10.57
N ALA A 31 -6.58 -5.21 -11.60
CA ALA A 31 -6.58 -6.56 -12.15
C ALA A 31 -6.19 -7.63 -11.11
N ILE A 32 -5.17 -7.35 -10.28
CA ILE A 32 -4.78 -8.23 -9.17
C ILE A 32 -5.95 -8.41 -8.19
N ARG A 33 -6.63 -7.33 -7.81
CA ARG A 33 -7.81 -7.40 -6.93
C ARG A 33 -8.93 -8.23 -7.55
N GLU A 34 -9.29 -7.94 -8.80
CA GLU A 34 -10.33 -8.68 -9.53
C GLU A 34 -10.00 -10.18 -9.65
N PHE A 35 -8.73 -10.51 -9.88
CA PHE A 35 -8.27 -11.90 -9.92
C PHE A 35 -8.48 -12.60 -8.57
N LEU A 36 -8.10 -11.96 -7.46
CA LEU A 36 -8.24 -12.52 -6.13
C LEU A 36 -9.70 -12.67 -5.70
N ILE A 37 -10.56 -11.70 -6.04
CA ILE A 37 -12.00 -11.77 -5.78
C ILE A 37 -12.61 -13.00 -6.47
N LYS A 38 -12.27 -13.21 -7.75
CA LYS A 38 -12.76 -14.35 -8.55
C LYS A 38 -12.29 -15.70 -8.02
N HIS A 39 -11.01 -15.82 -7.65
CA HIS A 39 -10.42 -17.11 -7.28
C HIS A 39 -10.61 -17.48 -5.80
N MET A 40 -10.61 -16.50 -4.90
CA MET A 40 -10.76 -16.73 -3.46
C MET A 40 -12.20 -16.56 -2.98
N LYS A 41 -13.12 -16.10 -3.85
CA LYS A 41 -14.53 -15.82 -3.55
C LYS A 41 -14.66 -14.99 -2.27
N SER A 42 -14.01 -13.84 -2.28
CA SER A 42 -14.00 -12.88 -1.17
C SER A 42 -14.05 -11.47 -1.74
N GLU A 43 -14.83 -10.60 -1.11
CA GLU A 43 -14.99 -9.20 -1.52
C GLU A 43 -13.89 -8.30 -0.93
N ASN A 44 -13.35 -8.67 0.24
CA ASN A 44 -12.41 -7.83 0.98
C ASN A 44 -10.96 -8.30 0.80
N VAL A 45 -10.30 -7.70 -0.19
CA VAL A 45 -8.91 -8.01 -0.55
C VAL A 45 -7.97 -6.89 -0.13
N LYS A 46 -7.00 -7.21 0.72
CA LYS A 46 -5.90 -6.31 1.11
C LYS A 46 -4.61 -6.73 0.41
N LEU A 47 -4.06 -5.83 -0.39
CA LEU A 47 -2.77 -6.01 -1.05
C LEU A 47 -1.65 -5.53 -0.11
N GLY A 48 -0.60 -6.34 0.04
CA GLY A 48 0.58 -5.98 0.81
C GLY A 48 1.38 -4.85 0.16
N ARG A 49 2.20 -4.17 0.99
CA ARG A 49 3.05 -3.05 0.54
C ARG A 49 4.08 -3.50 -0.49
N MET A 50 4.72 -4.65 -0.27
CA MET A 50 5.77 -5.17 -1.16
C MET A 50 5.22 -5.50 -2.54
N LEU A 51 4.04 -6.11 -2.60
CA LEU A 51 3.33 -6.36 -3.85
C LEU A 51 3.04 -5.04 -4.59
N ASN A 52 2.58 -4.01 -3.88
CA ASN A 52 2.37 -2.70 -4.48
C ASN A 52 3.68 -2.10 -5.01
N MET A 53 4.75 -2.09 -4.22
CA MET A 53 6.03 -1.55 -4.65
C MET A 53 6.57 -2.26 -5.89
N HIS A 54 6.47 -3.60 -5.94
CA HIS A 54 6.92 -4.37 -7.10
C HIS A 54 6.15 -4.04 -8.38
N VAL A 55 4.83 -3.82 -8.31
CA VAL A 55 4.04 -3.40 -9.47
C VAL A 55 4.41 -2.00 -9.96
N TRP A 56 4.82 -1.12 -9.04
CA TRP A 56 5.18 0.28 -9.32
C TRP A 56 6.69 0.50 -9.56
N GLU A 57 7.53 -0.53 -9.46
CA GLU A 57 8.99 -0.46 -9.58
C GLU A 57 9.46 0.12 -10.92
N GLN A 58 8.82 -0.30 -12.02
CA GLN A 58 9.10 0.17 -13.38
C GLN A 58 8.28 1.42 -13.77
N GLY A 59 7.61 2.04 -12.80
CA GLY A 59 6.76 3.23 -12.98
C GLY A 59 5.38 2.92 -13.55
N ILE A 60 4.68 3.97 -14.02
CA ILE A 60 3.27 3.88 -14.42
C ILE A 60 3.02 3.24 -15.80
N LYS A 61 4.02 3.31 -16.69
CA LYS A 61 3.90 2.95 -18.12
C LYS A 61 4.18 1.48 -18.41
N ARG A 62 4.98 0.83 -17.57
CA ARG A 62 5.51 -0.54 -17.79
C ARG A 62 5.31 -1.40 -16.53
N PRO A 63 4.07 -1.74 -16.15
CA PRO A 63 3.88 -2.70 -15.08
C PRO A 63 4.38 -4.10 -15.48
N PRO A 64 4.75 -4.97 -14.51
CA PRO A 64 5.16 -6.34 -14.78
C PRO A 64 4.12 -7.17 -15.57
N HIS A 65 4.61 -8.13 -16.36
CA HIS A 65 3.75 -9.02 -17.16
C HIS A 65 3.10 -10.13 -16.32
N HIS A 66 3.87 -10.72 -15.41
CA HIS A 66 3.45 -11.78 -14.50
C HIS A 66 3.84 -11.39 -13.10
N VAL A 67 2.96 -11.64 -12.13
CA VAL A 67 3.27 -11.41 -10.72
C VAL A 67 2.91 -12.67 -9.95
N LYS A 68 3.89 -13.18 -9.21
CA LYS A 68 3.78 -14.35 -8.35
C LYS A 68 3.41 -13.91 -6.93
N ILE A 69 2.28 -14.39 -6.42
CA ILE A 69 1.66 -13.88 -5.19
C ILE A 69 1.25 -15.05 -4.31
N THR A 70 1.47 -14.91 -3.00
CA THR A 70 0.88 -15.78 -1.99
C THR A 70 -0.40 -15.12 -1.47
N ALA A 71 -1.51 -15.83 -1.57
CA ALA A 71 -2.82 -15.38 -1.11
C ALA A 71 -3.28 -16.24 0.07
N VAL A 72 -3.57 -15.58 1.19
CA VAL A 72 -4.08 -16.22 2.41
C VAL A 72 -5.49 -15.71 2.69
N LYS A 73 -6.43 -16.65 2.87
CA LYS A 73 -7.80 -16.39 3.29
C LYS A 73 -7.96 -16.67 4.77
N TYR A 74 -8.40 -15.67 5.51
CA TYR A 74 -8.74 -15.77 6.93
C TYR A 74 -10.22 -16.14 7.11
N ASP A 75 -10.57 -16.58 8.33
CA ASP A 75 -11.94 -16.95 8.70
C ASP A 75 -12.92 -15.76 8.60
N ASP A 76 -12.44 -14.53 8.85
CA ASP A 76 -13.21 -13.28 8.73
C ASP A 76 -13.56 -12.90 7.29
N GLY A 77 -13.29 -13.78 6.32
CA GLY A 77 -13.48 -13.54 4.89
C GLY A 77 -12.42 -12.63 4.27
N LEU A 78 -11.50 -12.06 5.05
CA LEU A 78 -10.42 -11.20 4.57
C LEU A 78 -9.38 -12.01 3.78
N VAL A 79 -8.96 -11.49 2.61
CA VAL A 79 -7.85 -12.06 1.84
C VAL A 79 -6.66 -11.11 1.90
N ARG A 80 -5.51 -11.61 2.35
CA ARG A 80 -4.23 -10.89 2.24
C ARG A 80 -3.40 -11.49 1.12
N ALA A 81 -2.81 -10.62 0.31
CA ALA A 81 -1.98 -10.99 -0.82
C ALA A 81 -0.61 -10.30 -0.74
N GLU A 82 0.46 -11.09 -0.77
CA GLU A 82 1.85 -10.61 -0.74
C GLU A 82 2.70 -11.21 -1.85
N LEU A 83 3.83 -10.57 -2.16
CA LEU A 83 4.76 -11.02 -3.19
C LEU A 83 5.50 -12.29 -2.72
N ILE A 84 5.70 -13.26 -3.62
CA ILE A 84 6.48 -14.48 -3.30
C ILE A 84 7.89 -14.10 -2.84
N GLY A 85 8.34 -14.75 -1.76
CA GLY A 85 9.69 -14.58 -1.19
C GLY A 85 9.77 -13.64 -0.01
N HIS A 86 8.68 -12.94 0.34
CA HIS A 86 8.52 -12.35 1.67
C HIS A 86 7.47 -13.17 2.43
N PRO A 87 7.83 -13.78 3.57
CA PRO A 87 6.84 -14.33 4.47
C PRO A 87 5.84 -13.23 4.79
N ILE A 88 4.55 -13.59 4.81
CA ILE A 88 3.54 -12.74 5.41
C ILE A 88 4.01 -12.56 6.85
N GLU A 89 4.59 -11.40 7.16
CA GLU A 89 4.84 -11.00 8.54
C GLU A 89 3.46 -10.94 9.18
N GLU A 90 3.04 -12.05 9.78
CA GLU A 90 2.25 -11.97 10.99
C GLU A 90 3.04 -11.07 11.92
N LYS A 91 2.69 -9.79 11.94
CA LYS A 91 2.90 -8.95 13.11
C LYS A 91 2.09 -9.54 14.26
N LYS A 92 2.51 -10.71 14.76
CA LYS A 92 2.39 -11.01 16.17
C LYS A 92 3.55 -10.27 16.85
N GLU A 93 3.19 -9.14 17.45
CA GLU A 93 3.70 -8.68 18.75
C GLU A 93 4.93 -7.75 18.90
N GLU A 94 5.89 -7.61 17.97
CA GLU A 94 7.08 -6.76 18.32
C GLU A 94 7.05 -5.25 17.96
N LYS A 95 5.96 -4.72 17.39
CA LYS A 95 5.84 -3.25 17.11
C LYS A 95 4.88 -2.49 18.02
N ALA A 96 4.41 -3.11 19.11
CA ALA A 96 3.69 -2.41 20.18
C ALA A 96 4.67 -1.77 21.21
N ASP A 97 5.74 -2.48 21.59
CA ASP A 97 6.63 -2.02 22.67
C ASP A 97 7.62 -0.89 22.30
N LYS A 98 8.13 -0.83 21.06
CA LYS A 98 9.07 0.25 20.65
C LYS A 98 8.40 1.60 20.40
N LYS A 99 7.07 1.66 20.27
CA LYS A 99 6.34 2.93 20.04
C LYS A 99 5.79 3.54 21.33
N ALA A 100 5.62 2.76 22.40
CA ALA A 100 5.25 3.25 23.73
C ALA A 100 6.45 3.93 24.44
N LYS A 101 7.65 3.33 24.38
CA LYS A 101 8.85 3.84 25.08
C LYS A 101 9.39 5.19 24.56
N LYS A 102 9.06 5.60 23.32
CA LYS A 102 9.49 6.90 22.76
C LYS A 102 8.51 8.05 23.03
N LYS A 103 7.40 7.78 23.72
CA LYS A 103 6.31 8.75 23.94
C LYS A 103 6.23 9.28 25.39
N GLU A 104 6.99 8.70 26.32
CA GLU A 104 6.99 9.06 27.75
C GLU A 104 8.12 10.00 28.20
N GLU A 105 9.15 10.23 27.38
CA GLU A 105 10.22 11.18 27.72
C GLU A 105 9.95 12.56 27.10
N LYS A 106 8.99 13.29 27.69
CA LYS A 106 8.88 14.75 27.53
C LYS A 106 8.56 15.37 28.88
N PRO A 107 9.41 16.25 29.45
CA PRO A 107 8.93 17.31 30.31
C PRO A 107 8.61 18.56 29.47
N ALA A 108 7.60 19.28 29.96
CA ALA A 108 6.83 20.30 29.27
C ALA A 108 7.44 21.73 29.32
N LYS A 109 6.92 22.59 28.43
CA LYS A 109 7.14 24.05 28.27
C LYS A 109 6.78 24.89 29.51
N PRO A 110 7.19 26.18 29.58
CA PRO A 110 6.29 27.29 29.20
C PRO A 110 6.99 28.43 28.40
N LYS A 111 6.53 28.84 27.20
CA LYS A 111 5.56 29.92 26.86
C LYS A 111 5.94 31.38 27.24
N LYS A 112 6.23 32.22 26.22
CA LYS A 112 5.59 33.54 25.90
C LYS A 112 6.30 34.18 24.68
N ALA A 113 5.61 34.37 23.55
CA ALA A 113 5.01 35.64 23.07
C ALA A 113 6.00 36.39 22.14
N ALA A 114 5.68 36.98 20.97
CA ALA A 114 4.44 37.27 20.25
C ALA A 114 4.79 37.71 18.80
N LYS A 115 3.83 37.53 17.87
CA LYS A 115 3.41 38.40 16.72
C LYS A 115 4.51 38.97 15.80
N SER A 116 4.46 38.83 14.47
CA SER A 116 3.49 39.44 13.52
C SER A 116 3.71 38.83 12.11
N LYS A 117 2.73 38.26 11.39
CA LYS A 117 1.72 38.88 10.49
C LYS A 117 2.17 40.18 9.80
N LYS A 118 2.44 40.11 8.48
CA LYS A 118 1.77 40.96 7.46
C LYS A 118 2.09 40.50 6.01
N GLU A 119 1.05 40.12 5.28
CA GLU A 119 0.98 40.24 3.81
C GLU A 119 0.82 41.73 3.42
N GLU A 120 1.30 42.04 2.22
CA GLU A 120 1.29 43.26 1.37
C GLU A 120 0.01 44.13 1.40
N PRO A 121 0.01 45.44 0.99
CA PRO A 121 0.34 45.86 -0.40
C PRO A 121 0.80 47.34 -0.71
N ILE A 122 1.29 47.54 -1.96
CA ILE A 122 1.34 48.77 -2.84
C ILE A 122 2.31 49.91 -2.37
N SER A 123 3.21 50.53 -3.16
CA SER A 123 3.19 50.98 -4.57
C SER A 123 4.63 51.23 -5.14
N PRO A 124 4.77 51.43 -6.46
CA PRO A 124 6.05 51.43 -7.21
C PRO A 124 6.76 52.78 -7.30
N SER A 125 8.10 52.78 -7.37
CA SER A 125 8.91 53.90 -7.87
C SER A 125 10.39 53.48 -8.02
N GLN A 126 10.89 53.41 -9.26
CA GLN A 126 12.03 54.16 -9.82
C GLN A 126 12.22 53.78 -11.29
#